data_AF-A0A7V2CL86-F1
#
_entry.id   AF-A0A7V2CL86-F1
#
_cell.length_a   1.000
_cell.length_b   1.000
_cell.length_c   1.000
_cell.angle_alpha   90.00
_cell.angle_beta   90.00
_cell.angle_gamma   90.00
#
_symmetry.space_group_name_H-M   'P 1'
#
loop_
_entity.id
_entity.type
_entity.pdbx_description
1 polymer ?
#
loop_
_entity_poly.entity_id
_entity_poly.type
_entity_poly.pdbx_seq_one_letter_code
_entity_poly.pdbx_strand_id
1 'polypeptide(L)' 'MPFTGAHEHLIDSKNRLSIPASVRAAMHPERDGDQFVLVPGARRGTLSLYGNRRFERMAER' A
#
# COMPACT_ATOMS: atom_id res chain seq x y z
N MET A 1 22.90 -6.77 -5.25
CA MET A 1 21.60 -6.47 -5.88
C MET A 1 20.73 -5.82 -4.83
N PRO A 2 20.42 -4.53 -4.82
CA PRO A 2 19.58 -4.03 -3.75
C PRO A 2 18.12 -4.17 -4.19
N PHE A 3 17.42 -5.16 -3.63
CA PHE A 3 15.95 -5.15 -3.57
C PHE A 3 15.54 -4.02 -2.62
N THR A 4 15.63 -2.76 -3.05
CA THR A 4 15.12 -1.64 -2.27
C THR A 4 13.60 -1.65 -2.34
N GLY A 5 12.92 -1.74 -1.19
CA GLY A 5 11.47 -1.61 -1.07
C GLY A 5 10.69 -2.90 -0.79
N ALA A 6 11.37 -4.04 -0.60
CA ALA A 6 10.74 -5.24 -0.05
C ALA A 6 10.85 -5.25 1.49
N HIS A 7 9.75 -5.57 2.16
CA HIS A 7 9.67 -5.61 3.61
C HIS A 7 8.98 -6.91 4.05
N GLU A 8 9.61 -7.68 4.91
CA GLU A 8 8.99 -8.84 5.54
C GLU A 8 8.27 -8.43 6.83
N HIS A 9 7.01 -8.80 6.94
CA HIS A 9 6.15 -8.50 8.09
C HIS A 9 5.24 -9.68 8.38
N LEU A 10 4.85 -9.80 9.65
CA LEU A 10 3.86 -10.77 10.09
C LEU A 10 2.47 -10.12 10.07
N ILE A 11 1.48 -10.89 9.63
CA ILE A 11 0.08 -10.57 9.88
C ILE A 11 -0.21 -10.86 11.34
N ASP A 12 -0.78 -9.88 12.04
CA ASP A 12 -1.12 -10.04 13.45
C ASP A 12 -2.35 -10.93 13.65
N SER A 13 -2.66 -11.23 14.92
CA SER A 13 -3.81 -12.07 15.30
C SER A 13 -5.18 -11.48 14.92
N LYS A 14 -5.23 -10.23 14.45
CA LYS A 14 -6.45 -9.55 13.98
C LYS A 14 -6.46 -9.36 12.47
N ASN A 15 -5.60 -10.09 11.74
CA ASN A 15 -5.45 -9.99 10.29
C ASN A 15 -5.01 -8.60 9.80
N ARG A 16 -4.15 -7.90 10.57
CA ARG A 16 -3.61 -6.59 10.18
C ARG A 16 -2.14 -6.69 9.78
N LEU A 17 -1.76 -5.86 8.83
CA LEU A 17 -0.38 -5.64 8.42
C LEU A 17 0.09 -4.26 8.91
N SER A 18 1.22 -4.22 9.61
CA SER A 18 1.87 -2.95 9.93
C SER A 18 2.56 -2.40 8.69
N ILE A 19 2.18 -1.19 8.27
CA ILE A 19 2.82 -0.52 7.12
C ILE A 19 4.25 -0.12 7.50
N PRO A 20 5.28 -0.52 6.71
CA PRO A 20 6.67 -0.17 6.98
C PRO A 20 6.87 1.34 7.13
N ALA A 21 7.76 1.74 8.04
CA ALA A 21 8.01 3.16 8.32
C ALA A 21 8.51 3.94 7.09
N SER A 22 9.36 3.32 6.26
CA SER A 22 9.82 3.89 4.99
C SER A 22 8.68 4.18 4.01
N VAL A 23 7.68 3.30 3.96
CA VAL A 23 6.48 3.48 3.12
C VAL A 23 5.64 4.63 3.64
N ARG A 24 5.38 4.69 4.96
CA ARG A 24 4.64 5.80 5.58
C ARG A 24 5.32 7.14 5.36
N ALA A 25 6.65 7.19 5.51
CA ALA A 25 7.43 8.41 5.32
C ALA A 25 7.45 8.91 3.86
N ALA A 26 7.24 8.01 2.89
CA ALA A 26 7.20 8.35 1.47
C ALA A 26 5.82 8.86 1.00
N MET A 27 4.77 8.74 1.82
CA MET A 27 3.42 9.18 1.47
C MET A 27 3.28 10.70 1.57
N HIS A 28 2.58 11.29 0.60
CA HIS A 28 2.24 12.71 0.62
C HIS A 28 0.72 12.89 0.64
N PRO A 29 0.13 13.57 1.64
CA PRO A 29 -1.33 13.69 1.78
C PRO A 29 -2.04 14.23 0.54
N GLU A 30 -1.44 15.17 -0.18
CA GLU A 30 -2.06 15.72 -1.39
C GLU A 30 -2.06 14.73 -2.56
N ARG A 31 -1.00 13.92 -2.67
CA ARG A 31 -0.81 12.97 -3.78
C ARG A 31 -1.51 11.65 -3.49
N ASP A 32 -1.31 11.10 -2.31
CA ASP A 32 -1.71 9.75 -1.94
C ASP A 32 -2.95 9.75 -1.07
N GLY A 33 -3.20 10.83 -0.32
CA GLY A 33 -4.23 10.91 0.70
C GLY A 33 -3.76 10.42 2.06
N ASP A 34 -4.71 10.28 2.99
CA ASP A 34 -4.50 9.94 4.41
C ASP A 34 -4.96 8.53 4.77
N GLN A 35 -5.59 7.83 3.82
CA GLN A 35 -6.11 6.47 3.99
C GLN A 35 -5.59 5.55 2.88
N PHE A 36 -5.64 4.25 3.15
CA PHE A 36 -5.31 3.23 2.17
C PHE A 36 -6.56 2.49 1.67
N VAL A 37 -6.51 2.11 0.40
CA VAL A 37 -7.46 1.22 -0.27
C VAL A 37 -6.73 -0.07 -0.61
N LEU A 38 -7.31 -1.21 -0.20
CA LEU A 38 -6.77 -2.55 -0.45
C LEU A 38 -7.62 -3.25 -1.51
N VAL A 39 -6.99 -3.77 -2.56
CA VAL A 39 -7.67 -4.46 -3.67
C VAL A 39 -6.93 -5.74 -4.04
N PRO A 40 -7.58 -6.68 -4.75
CA PRO A 40 -6.89 -7.80 -5.37
C PRO A 40 -5.74 -7.31 -6.27
N GLY A 41 -4.57 -7.92 -6.12
CA GLY A 41 -3.40 -7.58 -6.92
C GLY A 41 -3.47 -8.18 -8.33
N ALA A 42 -2.66 -7.64 -9.24
CA ALA A 42 -2.58 -8.12 -10.63
C ALA A 42 -2.11 -9.58 -10.74
N ARG A 43 -1.32 -10.05 -9.76
CA ARG A 43 -0.91 -11.45 -9.66
C ARG A 43 -1.84 -12.20 -8.72
N ARG A 44 -2.24 -13.42 -9.11
CA ARG A 44 -3.08 -14.29 -8.28
C ARG A 44 -2.45 -14.48 -6.89
N GLY A 45 -3.27 -14.37 -5.84
CA GLY A 45 -2.83 -14.53 -4.46
C GLY A 45 -2.09 -13.32 -3.88
N THR A 46 -2.12 -12.17 -4.55
CA THR A 46 -1.54 -10.91 -4.04
C THR A 46 -2.62 -9.87 -3.79
N LEU A 47 -2.28 -8.88 -2.95
CA LEU A 47 -3.08 -7.70 -2.71
C LEU A 47 -2.26 -6.47 -3.10
N SER A 48 -2.93 -5.46 -3.63
CA SER A 48 -2.35 -4.15 -3.89
C SER A 48 -2.92 -3.13 -2.92
N LEU A 49 -2.05 -2.27 -2.38
CA LEU A 49 -2.40 -1.19 -1.47
C LEU A 49 -2.14 0.14 -2.17
N TYR A 50 -3.13 1.02 -2.21
CA TYR A 50 -3.03 2.36 -2.79
C TYR A 50 -3.45 3.41 -1.77
N GLY A 51 -2.89 4.62 -1.86
CA GLY A 51 -3.50 5.76 -1.19
C GLY A 51 -4.86 6.09 -1.83
N ASN A 52 -5.87 6.44 -1.03
CA ASN A 52 -7.24 6.68 -1.49
C ASN A 52 -7.33 7.70 -2.63
N ARG A 53 -6.70 8.87 -2.48
CA ARG A 53 -6.71 9.90 -3.54
C ARG A 53 -6.04 9.44 -4.83
N ARG A 54 -4.98 8.63 -4.70
CA ARG A 54 -4.32 8.05 -5.87
C ARG A 54 -5.22 7.04 -6.58
N PHE A 55 -5.94 6.23 -5.82
CA PHE A 55 -6.85 5.24 -6.35
C PHE A 55 -8.02 5.89 -7.11
N GLU A 56 -8.61 6.95 -6.55
CA GLU A 56 -9.67 7.74 -7.21
C GLU A 56 -9.21 8.27 -8.58
N ARG A 57 -8.03 8.93 -8.63
CA ARG A 57 -7.46 9.41 -9.91
C ARG A 57 -7.16 8.32 -10.93
N MET A 58 -6.93 7.07 -10.48
CA MET A 58 -6.73 5.94 -11.38
C MET A 58 -8.05 5.43 -11.95
N ALA A 59 -9.15 5.55 -11.22
CA ALA A 59 -10.48 5.13 -11.66
C ALA A 59 -11.13 6.13 -12.63
N GLU A 60 -10.73 7.39 -12.60
CA GLU A 60 -11.15 8.44 -13.54
C GLU A 60 -10.48 8.33 -14.93
N ARG A 61 -9.56 7.38 -15.11
CA ARG A 61 -8.82 7.14 -16.36
C ARG A 61 -9.33 5.89 -17.07
#